data_AF-A0A559QRB6-F1
#
_entry.id   AF-A0A559QRB6-F1
#
_cell.length_a   1.000
_cell.length_b   1.000
_cell.length_c   1.000
_cell.angle_alpha   90.00
_cell.angle_beta   90.00
_cell.angle_gamma   90.00
#
_symmetry.space_group_name_H-M   'P 1'
#
loop_
_entity.id
_entity.type
_entity.pdbx_description
1 polymer ?
#
loop_
_entity_poly.entity_id
_entity_poly.type
_entity_poly.pdbx_seq_one_letter_code
_entity_poly.pdbx_strand_id
1 'polypeptide(L)'
;MLRFLVPKLSGVASLAICLALIAPAANADELDVLRLSPESREALMKYLDETPCDCGCGMTVSQCLHEDPVCEASPRMARDALARFRAQEPEPQASPVTHHEHGEGHHHEHHKENKAPDASSADAPRGKTGA
;
A
#
# COMPACT_ATOMS: atom_id res chain seq x y z
N MET A 1 2.09 53.69 60.33
CA MET A 1 1.14 53.72 59.20
C MET A 1 1.73 52.95 58.03
N LEU A 2 1.19 51.77 57.72
CA LEU A 2 0.95 51.28 56.35
C LEU A 2 0.21 49.93 56.47
N ARG A 3 -1.10 49.97 56.18
CA ARG A 3 -1.95 48.79 56.05
C ARG A 3 -2.00 48.47 54.56
N PHE A 4 -1.44 47.34 54.13
CA PHE A 4 -1.77 46.69 52.86
C PHE A 4 -1.66 45.19 53.11
N LEU A 5 -2.78 44.54 53.43
CA LEU A 5 -3.51 43.68 52.48
C LEU A 5 -2.60 42.60 51.87
N VAL A 6 -2.43 41.49 52.59
CA VAL A 6 -2.06 40.22 51.97
C VAL A 6 -3.33 39.39 51.83
N PRO A 7 -3.82 39.13 50.60
CA PRO A 7 -4.97 38.29 50.37
C PRO A 7 -4.61 36.81 50.57
N LYS A 8 -5.47 36.15 51.34
CA LYS A 8 -5.84 34.73 51.37
C LYS A 8 -5.08 33.80 50.42
N LEU A 9 -4.27 32.91 51.00
CA LEU A 9 -3.98 31.58 50.44
C LEU A 9 -5.30 30.84 50.21
N SER A 10 -5.65 30.62 48.95
CA SER A 10 -6.67 29.65 48.54
C SER A 10 -6.14 28.98 47.30
N GLY A 11 -5.95 27.66 47.38
CA GLY A 11 -5.26 26.88 46.38
C GLY A 11 -5.97 26.86 45.03
N VAL A 12 -5.17 26.73 43.98
CA VAL A 12 -5.53 25.95 42.79
C VAL A 12 -4.24 25.46 42.14
N ALA A 13 -4.14 24.13 42.07
CA ALA A 13 -3.56 23.32 41.01
C ALA A 13 -2.28 23.81 40.33
N SER A 14 -1.21 23.05 40.56
CA SER A 14 -0.06 22.88 39.69
C SER A 14 -0.46 22.84 38.20
N LEU A 15 -0.31 23.97 37.51
CA LEU A 15 -0.26 24.03 36.04
C LEU A 15 1.14 23.58 35.60
N ALA A 16 1.42 22.28 35.81
CA ALA A 16 2.56 21.62 35.21
C ALA A 16 2.20 21.30 33.74
N ILE A 17 2.63 22.18 32.86
CA ILE A 17 3.28 21.86 31.57
C ILE A 17 2.70 20.62 30.88
N CYS A 18 1.70 20.82 30.03
CA CYS A 18 1.55 19.97 28.84
C CYS A 18 2.22 20.69 27.69
N LEU A 19 3.55 20.56 27.62
CA LEU A 19 4.35 20.93 26.47
C LEU A 19 3.79 20.14 25.28
N ALA A 20 3.23 20.83 24.30
CA ALA A 20 2.76 20.24 23.06
C ALA A 20 3.97 19.64 22.32
N LEU A 21 4.14 18.32 22.39
CA LEU A 21 4.99 17.56 21.48
C LEU A 21 4.25 17.44 20.16
N ILE A 22 4.32 18.50 19.35
CA ILE A 22 4.07 18.39 17.92
C ILE A 22 5.35 17.77 17.35
N ALA A 23 5.41 16.44 17.33
CA ALA A 23 6.44 15.74 16.59
C ALA A 23 6.26 16.10 15.10
N PRO A 24 7.27 16.62 14.41
CA PRO A 24 7.22 16.63 12.95
C PRO A 24 7.16 15.15 12.54
N ALA A 25 6.08 14.75 11.89
CA ALA A 25 6.10 13.56 11.05
C ALA A 25 7.23 13.82 10.04
N ALA A 26 8.40 13.25 10.31
CA ALA A 26 9.50 13.25 9.37
C ALA A 26 8.93 12.51 8.17
N ASN A 27 8.60 13.30 7.15
CA ASN A 27 7.97 12.86 5.93
C ASN A 27 8.65 11.56 5.52
N ALA A 28 7.84 10.53 5.24
CA ALA A 28 8.25 9.40 4.43
C ALA A 28 8.66 9.99 3.08
N ASP A 29 9.87 10.54 3.04
CA ASP A 29 10.52 11.10 1.87
C ASP A 29 10.83 9.88 1.01
N GLU A 30 9.78 9.55 0.26
CA GLU A 30 9.69 8.74 -0.93
C GLU A 30 11.03 8.12 -1.29
N LEU A 31 11.15 6.83 -0.98
CA LEU A 31 12.30 6.03 -1.39
C LEU A 31 12.43 6.21 -2.92
N ASP A 32 13.40 7.02 -3.37
CA ASP A 32 13.55 7.40 -4.78
C ASP A 32 14.16 6.24 -5.58
N VAL A 33 13.34 5.20 -5.76
CA VAL A 33 13.64 3.98 -6.49
C VAL A 33 13.57 4.19 -8.00
N LEU A 34 13.05 5.33 -8.46
CA LEU A 34 12.93 5.68 -9.87
C LEU A 34 14.30 5.88 -10.54
N ARG A 35 15.34 6.16 -9.74
CA ARG A 35 16.72 6.30 -10.22
C ARG A 35 17.48 4.98 -10.38
N LEU A 36 16.87 3.86 -10.00
CA LEU A 36 17.41 2.53 -10.27
C LEU A 36 16.95 2.03 -11.63
N SER A 37 17.78 1.20 -12.28
CA SER A 37 17.31 0.36 -13.39
C SER A 37 16.10 -0.49 -12.97
N PRO A 38 15.23 -0.91 -13.92
CA PRO A 38 14.07 -1.74 -13.58
C PRO A 38 14.47 -3.04 -12.86
N GLU A 39 15.56 -3.69 -13.26
CA GLU A 39 16.09 -4.90 -12.63
C GLU A 39 16.55 -4.65 -11.20
N SER A 40 17.36 -3.61 -10.97
CA SER A 40 17.81 -3.24 -9.63
C SER A 40 16.66 -2.85 -8.70
N ARG A 41 15.62 -2.22 -9.24
CA ARG A 41 14.42 -1.87 -8.48
C ARG A 41 13.63 -3.09 -8.06
N GLU A 42 13.40 -4.05 -8.97
CA GLU A 42 12.73 -5.31 -8.62
C GLU A 42 13.52 -6.09 -7.57
N ALA A 43 14.84 -6.17 -7.73
CA ALA A 43 15.72 -6.82 -6.78
C ALA A 43 15.74 -6.12 -5.40
N LEU A 44 15.69 -4.77 -5.38
CA LEU A 44 15.54 -4.01 -4.14
C LEU A 44 14.20 -4.30 -3.46
N MET A 45 13.09 -4.28 -4.20
CA MET A 45 11.76 -4.56 -3.62
C MET A 45 11.72 -5.95 -3.02
N LYS A 46 12.20 -6.96 -3.75
CA LYS A 46 12.31 -8.34 -3.25
C LYS A 46 13.15 -8.41 -1.97
N TYR A 47 14.30 -7.72 -1.94
CA TYR A 47 15.13 -7.66 -0.74
C TYR A 47 14.36 -7.07 0.45
N LEU A 48 13.59 -6.00 0.26
CA LEU A 48 12.80 -5.37 1.32
C LEU A 48 11.63 -6.25 1.79
N ASP A 49 11.03 -7.02 0.89
CA ASP A 49 9.97 -7.99 1.20
C ASP A 49 10.50 -9.20 1.98
N GLU A 50 11.75 -9.61 1.77
CA GLU A 50 12.35 -10.76 2.48
C GLU A 50 13.09 -10.36 3.76
N THR A 51 13.50 -9.11 3.89
CA THR A 51 14.28 -8.64 5.04
C THR A 51 13.37 -8.33 6.23
N PRO A 52 13.54 -8.98 7.40
CA PRO A 52 12.81 -8.62 8.60
C PRO A 52 13.23 -7.24 9.12
N CYS A 53 12.27 -6.45 9.61
CA CYS A 53 12.54 -5.18 10.26
C CYS A 53 13.13 -5.40 11.67
N ASP A 54 14.18 -4.67 12.02
CA ASP A 54 14.90 -4.82 13.29
C ASP A 54 14.24 -4.10 14.48
N CYS A 55 13.10 -3.44 14.27
CA CYS A 55 12.34 -2.77 15.33
C CYS A 55 11.63 -3.74 16.29
N GLY A 56 11.58 -5.03 15.97
CA GLY A 56 10.98 -6.08 16.80
C GLY A 56 9.49 -6.31 16.58
N CYS A 57 8.87 -5.71 15.55
CA CYS A 57 7.46 -5.90 15.21
C CYS A 57 7.16 -7.26 14.55
N GLY A 58 8.18 -7.97 14.07
CA GLY A 58 8.04 -9.25 13.38
C GLY A 58 7.61 -9.15 11.91
N MET A 59 7.50 -7.93 11.36
CA MET A 59 7.20 -7.69 9.94
C MET A 59 8.48 -7.56 9.11
N THR A 60 8.33 -7.62 7.78
CA THR A 60 9.41 -7.32 6.83
C THR A 60 9.58 -5.80 6.69
N VAL A 61 10.70 -5.33 6.13
CA VAL A 61 10.94 -3.89 5.95
C VAL A 61 9.87 -3.28 5.05
N SER A 62 9.52 -3.96 3.95
CA SER A 62 8.46 -3.54 3.02
C SER A 62 7.10 -3.43 3.73
N GLN A 63 6.70 -4.47 4.46
CA GLN A 63 5.43 -4.47 5.19
C GLN A 63 5.42 -3.38 6.28
N CYS A 64 6.52 -3.22 7.01
CA CYS A 64 6.63 -2.23 8.07
C CYS A 64 6.57 -0.79 7.55
N LEU A 65 7.09 -0.50 6.35
CA LEU A 65 6.93 0.82 5.71
C LEU A 65 5.47 1.15 5.40
N HIS A 66 4.68 0.13 5.05
CA HIS A 66 3.28 0.30 4.68
C HIS A 66 2.36 0.34 5.90
N GLU A 67 2.56 -0.59 6.84
CA GLU A 67 1.64 -0.83 7.96
C GLU A 67 1.99 -0.03 9.21
N ASP A 68 3.25 0.39 9.37
CA ASP A 68 3.72 1.10 10.56
C ASP A 68 4.53 2.38 10.20
N PRO A 69 3.83 3.50 9.92
CA PRO A 69 4.47 4.75 9.53
C PRO A 69 5.22 5.45 10.69
N VAL A 70 5.11 4.96 11.93
CA VAL A 70 5.88 5.50 13.07
C VAL A 70 7.16 4.71 13.33
N CYS A 71 7.40 3.60 12.63
CA CYS A 71 8.65 2.86 12.72
C CYS A 71 9.80 3.66 12.11
N GLU A 72 10.79 4.05 12.93
CA GLU A 72 11.99 4.74 12.43
C GLU A 72 13.01 3.80 11.80
N ALA A 73 12.90 2.49 12.06
CA ALA A 73 13.86 1.50 11.61
C ALA A 73 13.64 1.12 10.14
N SER A 74 12.40 0.90 9.73
CA SER A 74 12.06 0.55 8.35
C SER A 74 12.53 1.58 7.30
N PRO A 75 12.36 2.91 7.43
CA PRO A 75 12.88 3.87 6.45
C PRO A 75 14.40 4.00 6.47
N ARG A 76 15.06 3.73 7.60
CA ARG A 76 16.53 3.68 7.67
C ARG A 76 17.05 2.49 6.86
N MET A 77 16.54 1.29 7.15
CA MET A 77 16.94 0.05 6.48
C MET A 77 16.67 0.10 4.98
N ALA A 78 15.53 0.65 4.56
CA ALA A 78 15.18 0.79 3.16
C ALA A 78 16.13 1.74 2.40
N ARG A 79 16.53 2.86 3.03
CA ARG A 79 17.51 3.79 2.45
C ARG A 79 18.90 3.17 2.34
N ASP A 80 19.32 2.42 3.37
CA ASP A 80 20.60 1.70 3.34
C ASP A 80 20.62 0.65 2.23
N ALA A 81 19.53 -0.08 2.03
CA ALA A 81 19.38 -1.02 0.92
C ALA A 81 19.45 -0.30 -0.43
N LEU A 82 18.67 0.77 -0.62
CA LEU A 82 18.69 1.57 -1.85
C LEU A 82 20.11 2.08 -2.17
N ALA A 83 20.87 2.55 -1.18
CA ALA A 83 22.24 2.99 -1.36
C ALA A 83 23.16 1.87 -1.87
N ARG A 84 23.00 0.64 -1.37
CA ARG A 84 23.74 -0.55 -1.84
C ARG A 84 23.40 -0.91 -3.27
N PHE A 85 22.12 -0.88 -3.64
CA PHE A 85 21.70 -1.18 -5.02
C PHE A 85 22.21 -0.13 -6.00
N ARG A 86 22.17 1.15 -5.63
CA ARG A 86 22.77 2.23 -6.43
C ARG A 86 24.29 2.06 -6.62
N ALA A 87 24.99 1.58 -5.60
CA ALA A 87 26.44 1.34 -5.68
C ALA A 87 26.81 0.10 -6.53
N GLN A 88 25.87 -0.83 -6.73
CA GLN A 88 26.07 -2.03 -7.52
C GLN A 88 25.71 -1.85 -8.99
N GLU A 89 25.03 -0.75 -9.34
CA GLU A 89 24.66 -0.47 -10.72
C GLU A 89 25.92 -0.12 -11.53
N PRO A 90 26.34 -0.96 -12.49
CA PRO A 90 27.40 -0.58 -13.40
C PRO A 90 26.94 0.62 -14.22
N GLU A 91 27.87 1.53 -14.56
CA GLU A 91 27.58 2.70 -15.40
C GLU A 91 26.72 2.31 -16.61
N PRO A 92 25.77 3.17 -17.05
CA PRO A 92 24.69 2.79 -17.96
C PRO A 92 25.24 2.26 -19.28
N GLN A 93 25.16 0.95 -19.46
CA GLN A 93 25.45 0.33 -20.76
C GLN A 93 24.20 0.56 -21.61
N ALA A 94 24.32 1.46 -22.57
CA ALA A 94 23.25 1.82 -23.47
C ALA A 94 22.71 0.60 -24.23
N SER A 95 21.40 0.39 -24.12
CA SER A 95 20.48 -0.27 -25.07
C SER A 95 20.23 -1.78 -24.92
N PRO A 96 19.08 -2.31 -25.43
CA PRO A 96 17.83 -1.67 -25.82
C PRO A 96 16.67 -2.08 -24.90
N VAL A 97 15.80 -1.12 -24.58
CA VAL A 97 14.46 -1.41 -24.06
C VAL A 97 13.69 -2.13 -25.16
N THR A 98 13.67 -3.46 -25.15
CA THR A 98 12.57 -4.18 -25.75
C THR A 98 11.37 -3.93 -24.86
N HIS A 99 10.60 -2.90 -25.20
CA HIS A 99 9.19 -2.85 -24.82
C HIS A 99 8.56 -4.13 -25.38
N HIS A 100 8.45 -5.16 -24.55
CA HIS A 100 7.54 -6.26 -24.85
C HIS A 100 6.15 -5.65 -24.62
N GLU A 101 5.58 -5.11 -25.69
CA GLU A 101 4.15 -4.82 -25.79
C GLU A 101 3.40 -6.05 -25.25
N HIS A 102 2.74 -5.89 -24.11
CA HIS A 102 1.57 -6.70 -23.81
C HIS A 102 0.48 -6.27 -24.80
N GLY A 103 0.50 -6.90 -25.97
CA GLY A 103 -0.62 -6.90 -26.90
C GLY A 103 -1.77 -7.68 -26.27
N GLU A 104 -2.52 -7.03 -25.39
CA GLU A 104 -3.80 -7.55 -24.88
C GLU A 104 -4.87 -7.23 -25.93
N GLY A 105 -4.84 -8.02 -27.00
CA GLY A 105 -5.84 -8.01 -28.05
C GLY A 105 -7.03 -8.90 -27.71
N HIS A 106 -8.21 -8.30 -27.82
CA HIS A 106 -9.47 -8.91 -28.26
C HIS A 106 -10.32 -9.72 -27.26
N HIS A 107 -11.37 -9.02 -26.79
CA HIS A 107 -12.80 -9.33 -26.97
C HIS A 107 -13.24 -10.80 -26.80
N HIS A 108 -14.06 -11.05 -25.76
CA HIS A 108 -15.20 -11.96 -25.92
C HIS A 108 -16.49 -11.25 -25.57
N GLU A 109 -17.31 -11.08 -26.60
CA GLU A 109 -18.63 -10.49 -26.62
C GLU A 109 -19.62 -11.41 -25.89
N HIS A 110 -20.32 -10.90 -24.88
CA HIS A 110 -21.44 -11.61 -24.27
C HIS A 110 -22.67 -11.46 -25.16
N HIS A 111 -22.79 -12.34 -26.16
CA HIS A 111 -24.05 -12.58 -26.84
C HIS A 111 -25.05 -13.17 -25.83
N LYS A 112 -26.00 -12.34 -25.39
CA LYS A 112 -27.16 -12.75 -24.60
C LYS A 112 -28.15 -13.46 -25.53
N GLU A 113 -27.98 -14.76 -25.67
CA GLU A 113 -28.95 -15.64 -26.33
C GLU A 113 -30.20 -15.78 -25.46
N ASN A 114 -31.38 -15.54 -26.07
CA ASN A 114 -32.59 -16.36 -25.98
C ASN A 114 -33.81 -15.54 -26.41
N LYS A 115 -33.96 -15.42 -27.74
CA LYS A 115 -35.21 -15.07 -28.39
C LYS A 115 -35.99 -16.36 -28.62
N ALA A 116 -36.98 -16.64 -27.77
CA ALA A 116 -37.98 -17.67 -28.06
C ALA A 116 -38.95 -17.16 -29.15
N PRO A 117 -39.24 -17.91 -30.21
CA PRO A 117 -40.37 -17.62 -31.08
C PRO A 117 -41.67 -18.23 -30.51
N ASP A 118 -42.69 -17.39 -30.47
CA ASP A 118 -44.08 -17.72 -30.17
C ASP A 118 -44.74 -18.61 -31.24
N ALA A 119 -45.71 -19.39 -30.74
CA ALA A 119 -46.95 -19.83 -31.37
C ALA A 119 -46.93 -20.90 -32.49
N SER A 120 -47.60 -22.02 -32.21
CA SER A 120 -48.98 -22.28 -32.68
C SER A 120 -49.22 -23.71 -33.17
N SER A 121 -50.39 -24.25 -32.76
CA SER A 121 -51.13 -25.38 -33.37
C SER A 121 -50.55 -26.78 -33.19
N ALA A 122 -51.31 -27.85 -32.93
CA ALA A 122 -52.74 -28.05 -32.76
C ALA A 122 -52.96 -29.48 -32.20
N ASP A 123 -54.20 -29.73 -31.77
CA ASP A 123 -54.92 -31.01 -31.82
C ASP A 123 -54.56 -32.17 -30.84
N ALA A 124 -55.50 -32.39 -29.92
CA ALA A 124 -55.87 -33.69 -29.34
C ALA A 124 -56.49 -34.62 -30.45
N PRO A 125 -56.94 -35.89 -30.24
CA PRO A 125 -57.24 -36.58 -28.97
C PRO A 125 -57.00 -38.12 -28.91
N ARG A 126 -57.34 -38.69 -27.74
CA ARG A 126 -57.98 -40.01 -27.47
C ARG A 126 -57.21 -41.32 -27.69
N GLY A 127 -57.23 -42.17 -26.65
CA GLY A 127 -57.22 -43.64 -26.74
C GLY A 127 -56.59 -44.31 -25.51
N LYS A 128 -57.37 -44.61 -24.46
CA LYS A 128 -57.96 -45.93 -24.13
C LYS A 128 -56.97 -46.99 -23.58
N THR A 129 -57.16 -47.28 -22.28
CA THR A 129 -57.19 -48.62 -21.61
C THR A 129 -56.02 -49.59 -21.73
N GLY A 130 -55.54 -50.07 -20.57
CA GLY A 130 -55.05 -51.45 -20.44
C GLY A 130 -54.21 -51.72 -19.18
N ALA A 131 -54.86 -52.13 -18.09
CA ALA A 131 -54.48 -53.17 -17.10
C ALA A 131 -55.02 -52.83 -15.70
#